data_AF-A0A7S0ZUQ0-F1
#
_entry.id   AF-A0A7S0ZUQ0-F1
#
_cell.length_a   1.000
_cell.length_b   1.000
_cell.length_c   1.000
_cell.angle_alpha   90.00
_cell.angle_beta   90.00
_cell.angle_gamma   90.00
#
_symmetry.space_group_name_H-M   'P 1'
#
loop_
_entity.id
_entity.type
_entity.pdbx_description
1 polymer ?
#
loop_
_entity_poly.entity_id
_entity_poly.type
_entity_poly.pdbx_seq_one_letter_code
_entity_poly.pdbx_strand_id
1 'polypeptide(L)'
;GSAVTMLRFAEQRILSAFHDNHHDWPGISPPRSELEFATANAGCQVRMVVRSDAARGDFAGACMQDLPTEAEVALARTSLRRDFSFVGVLEEYDLSVCLFRVMFGGPCSPIMFGNVHQAGVTSFTSENTSATVYDTEVLHGFVDHADRALYDEGVQIFYEMLLQYNVSDETCQSCY
;
A
#
# COMPACT_ATOMS: atom_id res chain seq x y z
N GLY A 1 -17.62 -0.19 6.72
CA GLY A 1 -17.62 0.70 5.56
C GLY A 1 -18.20 0.02 4.34
N SER A 2 -17.81 0.48 3.14
CA SER A 2 -18.12 -0.18 1.85
C SER A 2 -16.92 -0.22 0.91
N ALA A 3 -15.81 0.43 1.27
CA ALA A 3 -14.56 0.41 0.51
C ALA A 3 -13.64 -0.73 0.97
N VAL A 4 -12.69 -1.11 0.12
CA VAL A 4 -11.62 -2.07 0.43
C VAL A 4 -10.31 -1.49 -0.06
N THR A 5 -9.20 -1.77 0.63
CA THR A 5 -7.87 -1.30 0.23
C THR A 5 -6.76 -2.28 0.59
N MET A 6 -5.64 -2.15 -0.10
CA MET A 6 -4.35 -2.73 0.24
C MET A 6 -3.36 -1.58 0.45
N LEU A 7 -2.72 -1.53 1.61
CA LEU A 7 -1.67 -0.57 1.90
C LEU A 7 -0.29 -1.23 1.76
N ARG A 8 0.74 -0.40 1.60
CA ARG A 8 2.13 -0.85 1.59
C ARG A 8 2.98 0.15 2.34
N PHE A 9 4.08 -0.32 2.94
CA PHE A 9 5.06 0.54 3.56
C PHE A 9 5.53 1.62 2.57
N ALA A 10 5.51 2.89 2.99
CA ALA A 10 5.48 4.04 2.08
C ALA A 10 6.71 4.08 1.15
N GLU A 11 7.90 3.87 1.70
CA GLU A 11 9.16 3.89 0.97
C GLU A 11 9.22 2.73 -0.05
N GLN A 12 8.72 1.55 0.32
CA GLN A 12 8.61 0.40 -0.58
C GLN A 12 7.61 0.64 -1.71
N ARG A 13 6.48 1.30 -1.42
CA ARG A 13 5.49 1.71 -2.43
C ARG A 13 6.10 2.71 -3.41
N ILE A 14 6.78 3.73 -2.89
CA ILE A 14 7.43 4.79 -3.68
C ILE A 14 8.48 4.18 -4.61
N LEU A 15 9.35 3.32 -4.11
CA LEU A 15 10.38 2.67 -4.94
C LEU A 15 9.76 1.75 -6.00
N SER A 16 8.67 1.05 -5.64
CA SER A 16 7.91 0.28 -6.63
C SER A 16 7.40 1.16 -7.77
N ALA A 17 6.83 2.33 -7.44
CA ALA A 17 6.32 3.26 -8.43
C ALA A 17 7.42 3.89 -9.29
N PHE A 18 8.56 4.21 -8.67
CA PHE A 18 9.75 4.68 -9.39
C PHE A 18 10.22 3.64 -10.43
N HIS A 19 10.34 2.37 -10.03
CA HIS A 19 10.80 1.31 -10.93
C HIS A 19 9.73 0.84 -11.93
N ASP A 20 8.46 1.15 -11.70
CA ASP A 20 7.36 0.94 -12.65
C ASP A 20 7.11 2.20 -13.50
N ASN A 21 8.11 2.56 -14.31
CA ASN A 21 8.09 3.71 -15.22
C ASN A 21 7.81 5.07 -14.56
N HIS A 22 8.11 5.21 -13.26
CA HIS A 22 7.84 6.43 -12.50
C HIS A 22 6.35 6.83 -12.53
N HIS A 23 5.44 5.87 -12.41
CA HIS A 23 4.01 6.20 -12.36
C HIS A 23 3.73 7.17 -11.19
N ASP A 24 2.78 8.10 -11.37
CA ASP A 24 2.51 9.23 -10.46
C ASP A 24 3.58 10.33 -10.40
N TRP A 25 4.54 10.37 -11.34
CA TRP A 25 5.46 11.49 -11.48
C TRP A 25 4.78 12.71 -12.15
N PRO A 26 4.81 13.91 -11.55
CA PRO A 26 4.18 15.11 -12.12
C PRO A 26 4.98 15.80 -13.24
N GLY A 27 6.25 15.44 -13.42
CA GLY A 27 7.14 16.10 -14.38
C GLY A 27 7.08 15.50 -15.78
N ILE A 28 7.34 16.33 -16.80
CA ILE A 28 7.41 15.89 -18.21
C ILE A 28 8.68 15.07 -18.48
N SER A 29 9.77 15.39 -17.80
CA SER A 29 11.02 14.62 -17.85
C SER A 29 11.08 13.65 -16.68
N PRO A 30 11.66 12.45 -16.82
CA PRO A 30 11.81 11.51 -15.71
C PRO A 30 12.48 12.15 -14.48
N PRO A 31 12.15 11.69 -13.26
CA PRO A 31 12.86 12.10 -12.06
C PRO A 31 14.36 11.80 -12.19
N ARG A 32 15.20 12.66 -11.61
CA ARG A 32 16.67 12.52 -11.65
C ARG A 32 17.18 11.48 -10.65
N SER A 33 16.38 11.17 -9.63
CA SER A 33 16.68 10.16 -8.61
C SER A 33 15.42 9.66 -7.91
N GLU A 34 15.56 8.52 -7.22
CA GLU A 34 14.57 7.92 -6.33
C GLU A 34 14.15 8.89 -5.23
N LEU A 35 15.09 9.64 -4.65
CA LEU A 35 14.81 10.63 -3.61
C LEU A 35 14.00 11.82 -4.14
N GLU A 36 14.29 12.29 -5.36
CA GLU A 36 13.49 13.36 -5.98
C GLU A 36 12.05 12.88 -6.20
N PHE A 37 11.90 11.66 -6.72
CA PHE A 37 10.59 11.05 -6.91
C PHE A 37 9.85 10.86 -5.58
N ALA A 38 10.52 10.34 -4.55
CA ALA A 38 9.97 10.12 -3.21
C ALA A 38 9.45 11.40 -2.57
N THR A 39 10.19 12.50 -2.72
CA THR A 39 9.78 13.81 -2.20
C THR A 39 8.51 14.31 -2.87
N ALA A 40 8.38 14.11 -4.19
CA ALA A 40 7.16 14.49 -4.92
C ALA A 40 5.96 13.58 -4.57
N ASN A 41 6.23 12.31 -4.29
CA ASN A 41 5.21 11.30 -3.99
C ASN A 41 4.81 11.21 -2.51
N ALA A 42 5.46 11.98 -1.62
CA ALA A 42 5.22 11.93 -0.19
C ALA A 42 3.75 12.22 0.16
N GLY A 43 3.11 11.41 0.99
CA GLY A 43 1.72 11.55 1.43
C GLY A 43 0.67 11.11 0.39
N CYS A 44 1.07 10.37 -0.63
CA CYS A 44 0.20 9.94 -1.74
C CYS A 44 -0.96 9.06 -1.25
N GLN A 45 -0.72 8.07 -0.38
CA GLN A 45 -1.78 7.20 0.14
C GLN A 45 -2.80 8.01 0.97
N VAL A 46 -2.33 8.96 1.79
CA VAL A 46 -3.22 9.88 2.54
C VAL A 46 -4.12 10.66 1.59
N ARG A 47 -3.53 11.27 0.54
CA ARG A 47 -4.29 12.06 -0.45
C ARG A 47 -5.31 11.20 -1.19
N MET A 48 -4.97 9.98 -1.59
CA MET A 48 -5.91 9.06 -2.25
C MET A 48 -7.12 8.71 -1.37
N VAL A 49 -6.93 8.62 -0.05
CA VAL A 49 -8.02 8.32 0.89
C VAL A 49 -8.97 9.50 1.08
N VAL A 50 -8.45 10.74 1.17
CA VAL A 50 -9.27 11.90 1.60
C VAL A 50 -9.62 12.88 0.49
N ARG A 51 -8.89 12.90 -0.63
CA ARG A 51 -9.11 13.84 -1.74
C ARG A 51 -9.89 13.18 -2.88
N SER A 52 -11.06 12.62 -2.55
CA SER A 52 -11.92 11.88 -3.50
C SER A 52 -12.36 12.70 -4.71
N ASP A 53 -12.44 14.03 -4.59
CA ASP A 53 -12.81 14.90 -5.72
C ASP A 53 -11.66 15.11 -6.73
N ALA A 54 -10.41 14.99 -6.27
CA ALA A 54 -9.24 14.97 -7.15
C ALA A 54 -9.05 13.60 -7.81
N ALA A 55 -9.49 12.53 -7.15
CA ALA A 55 -9.44 11.16 -7.66
C ALA A 55 -10.60 10.82 -8.63
N ARG A 56 -11.37 11.81 -9.13
CA ARG A 56 -12.48 11.62 -10.10
C ARG A 56 -11.98 11.22 -11.49
N GLY A 57 -11.40 10.03 -11.59
CA GLY A 57 -10.97 9.39 -12.84
C GLY A 57 -9.46 9.36 -13.05
N ASP A 58 -8.68 10.10 -12.26
CA ASP A 58 -7.22 10.10 -12.31
C ASP A 58 -6.64 10.04 -10.89
N PHE A 59 -6.35 8.82 -10.42
CA PHE A 59 -5.75 8.59 -9.10
C PHE A 59 -4.32 9.15 -9.02
N ALA A 60 -3.59 9.21 -10.14
CA ALA A 60 -2.28 9.87 -10.18
C ALA A 60 -2.42 11.36 -9.84
N GLY A 61 -3.54 11.97 -10.26
CA GLY A 61 -3.91 13.34 -9.94
C GLY A 61 -3.99 13.66 -8.45
N ALA A 62 -4.27 12.68 -7.58
CA ALA A 62 -4.26 12.88 -6.13
C ALA A 62 -2.83 12.91 -5.58
N CYS A 63 -1.91 12.11 -6.13
CA CYS A 63 -0.53 12.00 -5.67
C CYS A 63 0.35 13.16 -6.17
N MET A 64 -0.04 13.83 -7.25
CA MET A 64 0.63 14.98 -7.85
C MET A 64 0.24 16.34 -7.24
N GLN A 65 -0.32 16.37 -6.03
CA GLN A 65 -0.74 17.60 -5.34
C GLN A 65 0.17 17.97 -4.17
N ASP A 66 -0.07 19.16 -3.62
CA ASP A 66 0.55 19.61 -2.37
C ASP A 66 0.43 18.56 -1.26
N LEU A 67 1.45 18.52 -0.41
CA LEU A 67 1.53 17.62 0.74
C LEU A 67 0.25 17.65 1.58
N PRO A 68 -0.19 16.50 2.14
CA PRO A 68 -1.33 16.49 3.02
C PRO A 68 -1.05 17.29 4.29
N THR A 69 -2.07 17.97 4.78
CA THR A 69 -2.04 18.60 6.11
C THR A 69 -2.20 17.56 7.21
N GLU A 70 -1.81 17.89 8.44
CA GLU A 70 -2.04 17.01 9.62
C GLU A 70 -3.53 16.65 9.81
N ALA A 71 -4.43 17.59 9.47
CA ALA A 71 -5.87 17.34 9.52
C ALA A 71 -6.31 16.29 8.49
N GLU A 72 -5.70 16.29 7.30
CA GLU A 72 -5.92 15.28 6.27
C GLU A 72 -5.37 13.92 6.66
N VAL A 73 -4.18 13.87 7.29
CA VAL A 73 -3.63 12.62 7.83
C VAL A 73 -4.55 12.03 8.91
N ALA A 74 -5.03 12.85 9.84
CA ALA A 74 -5.97 12.42 10.88
C ALA A 74 -7.32 11.96 10.30
N LEU A 75 -7.82 12.67 9.28
CA LEU A 75 -9.02 12.27 8.56
C LEU A 75 -8.82 10.94 7.84
N ALA A 76 -7.69 10.73 7.16
CA ALA A 76 -7.41 9.50 6.42
C ALA A 76 -7.42 8.27 7.34
N ARG A 77 -6.76 8.38 8.51
CA ARG A 77 -6.79 7.34 9.55
C ARG A 77 -8.21 7.05 10.04
N THR A 78 -9.00 8.08 10.30
CA THR A 78 -10.40 7.94 10.71
C THR A 78 -11.24 7.29 9.61
N SER A 79 -11.01 7.66 8.35
CA SER A 79 -11.69 7.10 7.18
C SER A 79 -11.36 5.61 7.01
N LEU A 80 -10.12 5.17 7.24
CA LEU A 80 -9.78 3.74 7.22
C LEU A 80 -10.69 2.93 8.16
N ARG A 81 -10.91 3.39 9.38
CA ARG A 81 -11.77 2.69 10.35
C ARG A 81 -13.26 2.79 10.03
N ARG A 82 -13.71 3.93 9.51
CA ARG A 82 -15.15 4.20 9.30
C ARG A 82 -15.66 3.63 7.98
N ASP A 83 -14.92 3.87 6.90
CA ASP A 83 -15.41 3.78 5.53
C ASP A 83 -14.90 2.53 4.79
N PHE A 84 -13.83 1.89 5.28
CA PHE A 84 -13.33 0.63 4.73
C PHE A 84 -13.89 -0.55 5.51
N SER A 85 -14.29 -1.59 4.78
CA SER A 85 -14.66 -2.90 5.34
C SER A 85 -13.52 -3.89 5.30
N PHE A 86 -12.45 -3.58 4.56
CA PHE A 86 -11.24 -4.37 4.51
C PHE A 86 -10.03 -3.47 4.30
N VAL A 87 -8.99 -3.72 5.10
CA VAL A 87 -7.67 -3.12 4.99
C VAL A 87 -6.66 -4.26 5.06
N GLY A 88 -6.02 -4.57 3.94
CA GLY A 88 -4.88 -5.48 3.90
C GLY A 88 -3.56 -4.72 3.80
N VAL A 89 -2.45 -5.43 4.02
CA VAL A 89 -1.09 -4.88 3.93
C VAL A 89 -0.23 -5.76 3.04
N LEU A 90 0.55 -5.15 2.16
CA LEU A 90 1.33 -5.88 1.16
C LEU A 90 2.47 -6.68 1.80
N GLU A 91 3.02 -6.20 2.92
CA GLU A 91 4.06 -6.87 3.69
C GLU A 91 3.58 -8.24 4.22
N GLU A 92 2.27 -8.44 4.34
CA GLU A 92 1.59 -9.69 4.73
C GLU A 92 0.58 -10.08 3.64
N TYR A 93 1.00 -10.04 2.37
CA TYR A 93 0.12 -10.20 1.20
C TYR A 93 -0.70 -11.50 1.27
N ASP A 94 -0.05 -12.62 1.57
CA ASP A 94 -0.69 -13.94 1.55
C ASP A 94 -1.80 -14.02 2.62
N LEU A 95 -1.52 -13.51 3.83
CA LEU A 95 -2.53 -13.38 4.88
C LEU A 95 -3.63 -12.37 4.53
N SER A 96 -3.30 -11.27 3.84
CA SER A 96 -4.29 -10.29 3.36
C SER A 96 -5.27 -10.89 2.36
N VAL A 97 -4.77 -11.68 1.40
CA VAL A 97 -5.59 -12.40 0.42
C VAL A 97 -6.46 -13.44 1.12
N CYS A 98 -5.89 -14.21 2.06
CA CYS A 98 -6.63 -15.18 2.83
C CYS A 98 -7.74 -14.53 3.68
N LEU A 99 -7.43 -13.45 4.38
CA LEU A 99 -8.39 -12.67 5.17
C LEU A 99 -9.53 -12.16 4.30
N PHE A 100 -9.22 -11.53 3.16
CA PHE A 100 -10.24 -11.05 2.22
C PHE A 100 -11.20 -12.16 1.81
N ARG A 101 -10.67 -13.33 1.45
CA ARG A 101 -11.47 -14.52 1.13
C ARG A 101 -12.33 -14.98 2.31
N VAL A 102 -11.79 -15.04 3.53
CA VAL A 102 -12.56 -15.46 4.71
C VAL A 102 -13.71 -14.49 4.98
N MET A 103 -13.49 -13.20 4.80
CA MET A 103 -14.50 -12.16 5.03
C MET A 103 -15.61 -12.14 4.00
N PHE A 104 -15.27 -12.29 2.72
CA PHE A 104 -16.21 -12.07 1.60
C PHE A 104 -16.58 -13.37 0.86
N GLY A 105 -15.97 -14.49 1.23
CA GLY A 105 -16.08 -15.77 0.52
C GLY A 105 -15.17 -15.85 -0.70
N GLY A 106 -15.14 -17.02 -1.33
CA GLY A 106 -14.35 -17.29 -2.53
C GLY A 106 -13.57 -18.62 -2.44
N PRO A 107 -13.23 -19.24 -3.59
CA PRO A 107 -12.40 -20.43 -3.59
C PRO A 107 -10.96 -20.10 -3.18
N CYS A 108 -10.29 -21.04 -2.50
CA CYS A 108 -8.84 -21.02 -2.45
C CYS A 108 -8.29 -21.28 -3.86
N SER A 109 -7.31 -20.50 -4.29
CA SER A 109 -6.66 -20.68 -5.57
C SER A 109 -5.20 -20.24 -5.45
N PRO A 110 -4.23 -21.15 -5.63
CA PRO A 110 -2.80 -20.83 -5.50
C PRO A 110 -2.34 -19.68 -6.40
N ILE A 111 -3.04 -19.43 -7.51
CA ILE A 111 -2.74 -18.30 -8.40
C ILE A 111 -2.89 -16.93 -7.74
N MET A 112 -3.70 -16.83 -6.67
CA MET A 112 -3.90 -15.58 -5.93
C MET A 112 -2.71 -15.21 -5.04
N PHE A 113 -1.78 -16.15 -4.82
CA PHE A 113 -0.58 -15.97 -3.98
C PHE A 113 0.69 -15.80 -4.82
N GLY A 114 0.55 -15.75 -6.16
CA GLY A 114 1.66 -15.53 -7.07
C GLY A 114 2.05 -14.05 -7.14
N ASN A 115 3.34 -13.76 -7.07
CA ASN A 115 3.85 -12.43 -7.41
C ASN A 115 3.85 -12.23 -8.94
N VAL A 116 2.91 -11.44 -9.45
CA VAL A 116 2.82 -11.09 -10.88
C VAL A 116 3.58 -9.81 -11.22
N HIS A 117 4.11 -9.10 -10.22
CA HIS A 117 4.89 -7.88 -10.43
C HIS A 117 6.32 -8.26 -10.81
N GLN A 118 6.68 -8.05 -12.08
CA GLN A 118 8.07 -8.15 -12.53
C GLN A 118 8.83 -6.94 -11.99
N ALA A 119 9.39 -7.12 -10.82
CA ALA A 119 10.09 -6.05 -10.17
C ALA A 119 11.42 -5.74 -10.92
N GLY A 120 11.82 -4.47 -10.93
CA GLY A 120 13.01 -4.00 -11.64
C GLY A 120 14.31 -4.67 -11.18
N VAL A 121 15.41 -4.41 -11.89
CA VAL A 121 16.72 -5.10 -11.75
C VAL A 121 17.30 -5.08 -10.32
N THR A 122 16.82 -4.22 -9.42
CA THR A 122 17.30 -3.99 -8.04
C THR A 122 16.38 -4.55 -6.94
N SER A 123 15.46 -5.44 -7.29
CA SER A 123 14.44 -5.96 -6.36
C SER A 123 14.58 -7.47 -6.11
N PHE A 124 14.04 -7.94 -4.98
CA PHE A 124 13.91 -9.36 -4.68
C PHE A 124 12.53 -9.67 -4.09
N THR A 125 12.06 -10.89 -4.26
CA THR A 125 10.84 -11.36 -3.57
C THR A 125 11.20 -11.66 -2.11
N SER A 126 10.35 -11.24 -1.18
CA SER A 126 10.48 -11.60 0.24
C SER A 126 10.54 -13.13 0.40
N GLU A 127 11.39 -13.62 1.31
CA GLU A 127 11.46 -15.06 1.60
C GLU A 127 10.20 -15.59 2.29
N ASN A 128 9.47 -14.70 2.97
CA ASN A 128 8.32 -15.06 3.80
C ASN A 128 6.99 -14.69 3.15
N THR A 129 6.99 -13.84 2.13
CA THR A 129 5.76 -13.38 1.46
C THR A 129 5.98 -13.21 -0.03
N SER A 130 4.89 -13.28 -0.81
CA SER A 130 4.94 -13.00 -2.24
C SER A 130 5.20 -11.52 -2.60
N ALA A 131 5.45 -10.65 -1.62
CA ALA A 131 5.75 -9.24 -1.85
C ALA A 131 7.15 -9.01 -2.40
N THR A 132 7.29 -8.01 -3.27
CA THR A 132 8.58 -7.49 -3.73
C THR A 132 9.18 -6.56 -2.67
N VAL A 133 10.49 -6.60 -2.48
CA VAL A 133 11.25 -5.70 -1.59
C VAL A 133 12.32 -4.95 -2.37
N TYR A 134 12.48 -3.67 -2.06
CA TYR A 134 13.45 -2.74 -2.63
C TYR A 134 14.44 -2.25 -1.56
N ASP A 135 15.66 -1.92 -1.97
CA ASP A 135 16.63 -1.26 -1.08
C ASP A 135 16.25 0.20 -0.85
N THR A 136 15.97 0.57 0.41
CA THR A 136 15.59 1.93 0.79
C THR A 136 16.79 2.83 1.12
N GLU A 137 18.02 2.33 1.13
CA GLU A 137 19.22 3.16 1.38
C GLU A 137 19.40 4.24 0.30
N VAL A 138 18.92 3.97 -0.94
CA VAL A 138 18.88 4.93 -2.05
C VAL A 138 18.03 6.17 -1.77
N LEU A 139 17.16 6.10 -0.76
CA LEU A 139 16.35 7.24 -0.31
C LEU A 139 17.07 8.10 0.73
N HIS A 140 18.31 7.78 1.10
CA HIS A 140 19.17 8.59 1.97
C HIS A 140 18.52 9.02 3.31
N GLY A 141 17.72 8.14 3.91
CA GLY A 141 17.04 8.39 5.18
C GLY A 141 15.76 9.22 5.08
N PHE A 142 15.24 9.44 3.87
CA PHE A 142 13.90 9.99 3.67
C PHE A 142 12.84 9.13 4.37
N VAL A 143 11.86 9.78 4.97
CA VAL A 143 10.71 9.16 5.61
C VAL A 143 9.44 9.89 5.17
N ASP A 144 8.46 9.14 4.66
CA ASP A 144 7.13 9.68 4.37
C ASP A 144 6.25 9.62 5.63
N HIS A 145 6.38 10.62 6.51
CA HIS A 145 5.66 10.65 7.79
C HIS A 145 4.14 10.59 7.65
N ALA A 146 3.58 11.17 6.58
CA ALA A 146 2.14 11.21 6.37
C ALA A 146 1.61 9.82 6.00
N ASP A 147 2.19 9.18 4.99
CA ASP A 147 1.79 7.82 4.61
C ASP A 147 2.19 6.79 5.67
N ARG A 148 3.29 7.01 6.41
CA ARG A 148 3.67 6.16 7.56
C ARG A 148 2.57 6.12 8.61
N ALA A 149 2.02 7.28 8.99
CA ALA A 149 0.95 7.35 9.99
C ALA A 149 -0.33 6.64 9.53
N LEU A 150 -0.64 6.70 8.23
CA LEU A 150 -1.76 5.97 7.64
C LEU A 150 -1.50 4.45 7.60
N TYR A 151 -0.29 4.05 7.18
CA TYR A 151 0.13 2.66 7.12
C TYR A 151 0.11 2.00 8.50
N ASP A 152 0.68 2.65 9.51
CA ASP A 152 0.69 2.13 10.89
C ASP A 152 -0.74 1.93 11.43
N GLU A 153 -1.68 2.83 11.08
CA GLU A 153 -3.11 2.65 11.39
C GLU A 153 -3.72 1.45 10.66
N GLY A 154 -3.42 1.31 9.37
CA GLY A 154 -3.91 0.19 8.57
C GLY A 154 -3.38 -1.17 9.05
N VAL A 155 -2.12 -1.24 9.49
CA VAL A 155 -1.54 -2.43 10.11
C VAL A 155 -2.30 -2.80 11.39
N GLN A 156 -2.66 -1.83 12.23
CA GLN A 156 -3.47 -2.11 13.43
C GLN A 156 -4.83 -2.70 13.06
N ILE A 157 -5.53 -2.09 12.10
CA ILE A 157 -6.83 -2.59 11.60
C ILE A 157 -6.66 -4.00 11.04
N PHE A 158 -5.62 -4.25 10.25
CA PHE A 158 -5.34 -5.56 9.67
C PHE A 158 -5.20 -6.65 10.73
N TYR A 159 -4.36 -6.44 11.75
CA TYR A 159 -4.20 -7.42 12.84
C TYR A 159 -5.46 -7.56 13.71
N GLU A 160 -6.21 -6.48 13.96
CA GLU A 160 -7.53 -6.55 14.61
C GLU A 160 -8.49 -7.47 13.83
N MET A 161 -8.48 -7.37 12.50
CA MET A 161 -9.32 -8.18 11.61
C MET A 161 -8.86 -9.63 11.53
N LEU A 162 -7.55 -9.90 11.49
CA LEU A 162 -7.03 -11.27 11.58
C LEU A 162 -7.54 -11.98 12.84
N LEU A 163 -7.51 -11.29 13.99
CA LEU A 163 -8.05 -11.81 15.24
C LEU A 163 -9.57 -12.00 15.18
N GLN A 164 -10.32 -11.01 14.67
CA GLN A 164 -11.78 -11.06 14.58
C GLN A 164 -12.27 -12.23 13.73
N TYR A 165 -11.57 -12.51 12.62
CA TYR A 165 -11.95 -13.56 11.66
C TYR A 165 -11.21 -14.89 11.88
N ASN A 166 -10.38 -14.97 12.93
CA ASN A 166 -9.57 -16.14 13.26
C ASN A 166 -8.73 -16.62 12.06
N VAL A 167 -7.97 -15.68 11.48
CA VAL A 167 -7.09 -15.88 10.34
C VAL A 167 -5.64 -15.86 10.82
N SER A 168 -4.91 -16.92 10.46
CA SER A 168 -3.47 -17.11 10.65
C SER A 168 -2.92 -18.01 9.55
N ASP A 169 -1.59 -18.13 9.43
CA ASP A 169 -0.97 -19.00 8.44
C ASP A 169 -1.45 -20.45 8.52
N GLU A 170 -1.65 -20.97 9.73
CA GLU A 170 -2.14 -22.33 9.92
C GLU A 170 -3.57 -22.49 9.40
N THR A 171 -4.43 -21.50 9.60
CA THR A 171 -5.81 -21.54 9.07
C THR A 171 -5.87 -21.32 7.56
N CYS A 172 -4.84 -20.67 7.00
CA CYS A 172 -4.73 -20.36 5.57
C CYS A 172 -3.95 -21.40 4.77
N GLN A 173 -3.28 -22.35 5.42
CA GLN A 173 -2.45 -23.39 4.79
C GLN A 173 -3.13 -24.12 3.62
N SER A 174 -4.43 -24.39 3.72
CA SER A 174 -5.15 -25.05 2.63
C SER A 174 -5.35 -24.18 1.37
N CYS A 175 -5.07 -22.88 1.45
CA CYS A 175 -5.22 -21.94 0.34
C CYS A 175 -3.91 -21.68 -0.42
N TYR A 176 -2.77 -21.78 0.26
CA TYR A 176 -1.45 -21.59 -0.33
C TYR A 176 -1.12 -22.70 -1.35
#